data_AF-A0A9W8XB40-F1
#
_entry.id   AF-A0A9W8XB40-F1
#
_cell.length_a   1.000
_cell.length_b   1.000
_cell.length_c   1.000
_cell.angle_alpha   90.00
_cell.angle_beta   90.00
_cell.angle_gamma   90.00
#
_symmetry.space_group_name_H-M   'P 1'
#
loop_
_entity.id
_entity.type
_entity.pdbx_description
1 polymer ?
#
loop_
_entity_poly.entity_id
_entity_poly.type
_entity_poly.pdbx_seq_one_letter_code
_entity_poly.pdbx_strand_id
1 'polypeptide(L)'
;MSLQLSLVTDDADFYKFAPLMFEAIHPNGNLTPEAQTLHASGFIAHKGFDPTVQWVKVTDTGTGEIIGVAQWLIIKDEKPPEFDFDGPPGTWKDEKEKLYAQDIYRSFVRYRRDVIRNNDLPIVGE
;
A
#
# COMPACT_ATOMS: atom_id res chain seq x y z
N MET A 1 17.93 -9.78 -20.52
CA MET A 1 17.27 -9.85 -19.20
C MET A 1 15.89 -10.40 -19.42
N SER A 2 15.54 -11.53 -18.79
CA SER A 2 14.22 -12.17 -18.92
C SER A 2 13.47 -11.94 -17.63
N LEU A 3 12.24 -11.44 -17.73
CA LEU A 3 11.46 -10.95 -16.59
C LEU A 3 10.17 -11.74 -16.45
N GLN A 4 9.79 -12.04 -15.21
CA GLN A 4 8.53 -12.72 -14.89
C GLN A 4 7.69 -11.88 -13.94
N LEU A 5 6.48 -11.52 -14.36
CA LEU A 5 5.45 -10.93 -13.51
C LEU A 5 4.67 -12.02 -12.80
N SER A 6 4.45 -11.89 -11.50
CA SER A 6 3.63 -12.80 -10.70
C SER A 6 3.00 -12.10 -9.50
N LEU A 7 1.97 -12.71 -8.91
CA LEU A 7 1.44 -12.27 -7.62
C LEU A 7 2.42 -12.60 -6.49
N VAL A 8 2.44 -11.78 -5.45
CA VAL A 8 3.17 -12.07 -4.21
C VAL A 8 2.35 -13.02 -3.33
N THR A 9 2.59 -14.32 -3.51
CA THR A 9 1.91 -15.36 -2.72
C THR A 9 2.68 -15.74 -1.45
N ASP A 10 4.01 -15.66 -1.47
CA ASP A 10 4.88 -15.98 -0.34
C ASP A 10 5.16 -14.72 0.49
N ASP A 11 4.83 -14.76 1.78
CA ASP A 11 5.06 -13.64 2.68
C ASP A 11 6.55 -13.36 2.91
N ALA A 12 7.43 -14.36 2.70
CA ALA A 12 8.87 -14.17 2.77
C ALA A 12 9.40 -13.17 1.72
N ASP A 13 8.66 -12.94 0.63
CA ASP A 13 9.06 -11.98 -0.40
C ASP A 13 8.97 -10.53 0.07
N PHE A 14 8.08 -10.18 1.01
CA PHE A 14 7.97 -8.82 1.54
C PHE A 14 9.28 -8.35 2.17
N TYR A 15 9.99 -9.24 2.86
CA TYR A 15 11.30 -8.93 3.44
C TYR A 15 12.38 -8.71 2.38
N LYS A 16 12.21 -9.27 1.17
CA LYS A 16 13.17 -9.11 0.07
C LYS A 16 13.00 -7.77 -0.64
N PHE A 17 11.76 -7.32 -0.87
CA PHE A 17 11.49 -6.09 -1.64
C PHE A 17 11.15 -4.86 -0.81
N ALA A 18 10.87 -4.99 0.51
CA ALA A 18 10.65 -3.82 1.36
C ALA A 18 11.79 -2.79 1.26
N PRO A 19 13.09 -3.17 1.26
CA PRO A 19 14.18 -2.21 1.08
C PRO A 19 14.08 -1.45 -0.26
N LEU A 20 13.80 -2.17 -1.36
CA LEU A 20 13.65 -1.59 -2.71
C LEU A 20 12.52 -0.54 -2.77
N MET A 21 11.40 -0.81 -2.10
CA MET A 21 10.28 0.13 -2.00
C MET A 21 10.69 1.42 -1.28
N PHE A 22 11.40 1.32 -0.16
CA PHE A 22 11.81 2.51 0.59
C PHE A 22 12.86 3.33 -0.15
N GLU A 23 13.79 2.69 -0.85
CA GLU A 23 14.74 3.38 -1.72
C GLU A 23 14.01 4.17 -2.82
N ALA A 24 12.96 3.59 -3.41
CA ALA A 24 12.16 4.23 -4.45
C ALA A 24 11.31 5.42 -3.94
N ILE A 25 10.81 5.35 -2.70
CA ILE A 25 9.95 6.41 -2.11
C ILE A 25 10.79 7.52 -1.47
N HIS A 26 11.92 7.17 -0.86
CA HIS A 26 12.79 8.08 -0.12
C HIS A 26 14.21 8.04 -0.69
N PRO A 27 14.50 8.77 -1.78
CA PRO A 27 15.86 8.85 -2.30
C PRO A 27 16.77 9.45 -1.21
N ASN A 28 17.73 8.64 -0.72
CA ASN A 28 18.67 8.88 0.39
C ASN A 28 18.18 8.57 1.82
N GLY A 29 16.99 7.99 1.99
CA GLY A 29 16.41 7.63 3.29
C GLY A 29 16.24 6.13 3.44
N ASN A 30 17.34 5.36 3.47
CA ASN A 30 17.23 3.95 3.81
C ASN A 30 16.91 3.82 5.30
N LEU A 31 15.71 3.30 5.58
CA LEU A 31 15.32 2.87 6.91
C LEU A 31 16.33 1.86 7.47
N THR A 32 16.46 1.80 8.79
CA THR A 32 17.28 0.77 9.43
C THR A 32 16.70 -0.63 9.13
N PRO A 33 17.51 -1.69 9.17
CA PRO A 33 17.02 -3.06 8.95
C PRO A 33 15.83 -3.45 9.83
N GLU A 34 15.80 -2.97 11.08
CA GLU A 34 14.68 -3.20 12.00
C GLU A 34 13.40 -2.52 11.52
N ALA A 35 13.50 -1.28 11.05
CA ALA A 35 12.37 -0.55 10.50
C ALA A 35 11.87 -1.21 9.19
N GLN A 36 12.78 -1.64 8.31
CA GLN A 36 12.40 -2.39 7.09
C GLN A 36 11.65 -3.68 7.43
N THR A 37 12.10 -4.41 8.47
CA THR A 37 11.45 -5.62 8.96
C THR A 37 10.05 -5.32 9.51
N LEU A 38 9.90 -4.24 10.28
CA LEU A 38 8.61 -3.81 10.82
C LEU A 38 7.64 -3.45 9.69
N HIS A 39 8.10 -2.75 8.66
CA HIS A 39 7.28 -2.41 7.50
C HIS A 39 6.88 -3.63 6.67
N ALA A 40 7.79 -4.57 6.43
CA ALA A 40 7.45 -5.83 5.76
C ALA A 40 6.34 -6.58 6.51
N SER A 41 6.45 -6.68 7.83
CA SER A 41 5.40 -7.27 8.69
C SER A 41 4.07 -6.50 8.60
N GLY A 42 4.12 -5.17 8.51
CA GLY A 42 2.93 -4.34 8.28
C GLY A 42 2.27 -4.59 6.93
N PHE A 43 3.05 -4.78 5.85
CA PHE A 43 2.52 -5.12 4.53
C PHE A 43 1.87 -6.51 4.51
N ILE A 44 2.49 -7.49 5.18
CA ILE A 44 1.91 -8.83 5.36
C ILE A 44 0.58 -8.74 6.12
N ALA A 45 0.54 -8.00 7.21
CA ALA A 45 -0.68 -7.80 8.00
C ALA A 45 -1.79 -7.13 7.17
N HIS A 46 -1.45 -6.11 6.38
CA HIS A 46 -2.41 -5.42 5.52
C HIS A 46 -2.96 -6.33 4.41
N LYS A 47 -2.08 -7.08 3.71
CA LYS A 47 -2.47 -8.09 2.71
C LYS A 47 -3.39 -9.15 3.33
N GLY A 48 -3.16 -9.55 4.57
CA GLY A 48 -3.96 -10.56 5.27
C GLY A 48 -5.33 -10.05 5.76
N PHE A 49 -5.43 -8.77 6.10
CA PHE A 49 -6.65 -8.15 6.64
C PHE A 49 -7.58 -7.59 5.55
N ASP A 50 -7.02 -6.98 4.50
CA ASP A 50 -7.80 -6.35 3.43
C ASP A 50 -7.74 -7.19 2.14
N PRO A 51 -8.83 -7.88 1.76
CA PRO A 51 -8.84 -8.74 0.58
C PRO A 51 -8.75 -7.97 -0.75
N THR A 52 -8.92 -6.65 -0.75
CA THR A 52 -8.74 -5.83 -1.95
C THR A 52 -7.27 -5.58 -2.26
N VAL A 53 -6.37 -5.78 -1.29
CA VAL A 53 -4.94 -5.56 -1.44
C VAL A 53 -4.32 -6.67 -2.30
N GLN A 54 -3.83 -6.29 -3.48
CA GLN A 54 -3.05 -7.17 -4.33
C GLN A 54 -1.63 -6.65 -4.52
N TRP A 55 -0.67 -7.56 -4.34
CA TRP A 55 0.74 -7.31 -4.57
C TRP A 55 1.21 -8.11 -5.78
N VAL A 56 1.91 -7.44 -6.69
CA VAL A 56 2.59 -8.04 -7.83
C VAL A 56 4.07 -7.79 -7.74
N LYS A 57 4.88 -8.76 -8.18
CA LYS A 57 6.33 -8.68 -8.25
C LYS A 57 6.84 -9.02 -9.65
N VAL A 58 7.95 -8.40 -10.01
CA VAL A 58 8.74 -8.75 -11.20
C VAL A 58 10.04 -9.39 -10.74
N THR A 59 10.31 -10.60 -11.20
CA THR A 59 11.53 -11.36 -10.91
C THR A 59 12.40 -11.44 -12.17
N ASP A 60 13.70 -11.14 -12.05
CA ASP A 60 14.68 -11.49 -13.08
C ASP A 60 14.90 -13.00 -13.05
N THR A 61 14.54 -13.69 -14.13
CA THR A 61 14.62 -15.16 -14.18
C THR A 61 16.06 -15.66 -14.28
N GLY A 62 17.03 -14.80 -14.60
CA GLY A 62 18.45 -15.14 -14.64
C GLY A 62 19.09 -15.20 -13.26
N THR A 63 18.67 -14.33 -12.34
CA THR A 63 19.23 -14.22 -10.97
C THR A 63 18.29 -14.77 -9.89
N GLY A 64 16.99 -14.83 -10.17
CA GLY A 64 15.95 -15.14 -9.18
C GLY A 64 15.60 -13.95 -8.28
N GLU A 65 16.16 -12.77 -8.53
CA GLU A 65 15.93 -11.58 -7.70
C GLU A 65 14.64 -10.86 -8.07
N ILE A 66 13.95 -10.34 -7.06
CA ILE A 66 12.82 -9.43 -7.26
C ILE A 66 13.38 -8.05 -7.55
N ILE A 67 13.06 -7.50 -8.71
CA ILE A 67 13.58 -6.20 -9.19
C ILE A 67 12.50 -5.12 -9.28
N GLY A 68 11.24 -5.48 -9.01
CA GLY A 68 10.12 -4.56 -9.05
C GLY A 68 8.93 -5.11 -8.29
N VAL A 69 8.16 -4.20 -7.70
CA VAL A 69 6.96 -4.52 -6.93
C VAL A 69 5.93 -3.41 -7.11
N ALA A 70 4.66 -3.78 -7.09
CA ALA A 70 3.56 -2.82 -7.03
C ALA A 70 2.44 -3.36 -6.13
N GLN A 71 1.76 -2.43 -5.46
CA GLN A 71 0.55 -2.69 -4.68
C GLN A 71 -0.64 -2.00 -5.36
N TRP A 72 -1.76 -2.71 -5.44
CA TRP A 72 -3.03 -2.17 -5.92
C TRP A 72 -4.15 -2.53 -4.96
N LEU A 73 -5.18 -1.68 -4.89
CA LEU A 73 -6.47 -2.03 -4.31
C LEU A 73 -7.40 -2.40 -5.46
N ILE A 74 -7.78 -3.67 -5.54
CA ILE A 74 -8.71 -4.19 -6.53
C ILE A 74 -10.09 -4.29 -5.87
N ILE A 75 -10.92 -3.28 -6.13
CA ILE A 75 -12.28 -3.19 -5.61
C ILE A 75 -13.23 -3.53 -6.75
N LYS A 76 -13.96 -4.63 -6.60
CA LYS A 76 -14.90 -5.16 -7.60
C LYS A 76 -16.32 -4.85 -7.18
N ASP A 77 -17.19 -4.63 -8.16
CA ASP A 77 -18.66 -4.54 -7.98
C ASP A 77 -19.17 -3.42 -7.06
N GLU A 78 -18.28 -2.58 -6.53
CA GLU A 78 -18.62 -1.45 -5.67
C GLU A 78 -17.74 -0.21 -5.91
N LYS A 79 -18.17 0.93 -5.36
CA LYS A 79 -17.33 2.12 -5.26
C LYS A 79 -16.33 1.96 -4.12
N PRO A 80 -15.13 2.53 -4.23
CA PRO A 80 -14.17 2.49 -3.14
C PRO A 80 -14.77 3.04 -1.85
N PRO A 81 -14.70 2.29 -0.74
CA PRO A 81 -15.15 2.78 0.56
C PRO A 81 -14.35 4.01 0.98
N GLU A 82 -14.98 4.85 1.79
CA GLU A 82 -14.34 6.04 2.34
C GLU A 82 -13.88 5.78 3.76
N PHE A 83 -12.56 5.75 3.94
CA PHE A 83 -11.93 5.68 5.26
C PHE A 83 -11.21 6.98 5.56
N ASP A 84 -11.24 7.41 6.82
CA ASP A 84 -10.35 8.46 7.28
C ASP A 84 -8.96 7.90 7.55
N PHE A 85 -7.97 8.79 7.52
CA PHE A 85 -6.60 8.44 7.83
C PHE A 85 -6.48 8.12 9.31
N ASP A 86 -6.25 6.85 9.62
CA ASP A 86 -5.96 6.40 10.98
C ASP A 86 -4.90 5.29 10.92
N GLY A 87 -4.11 5.19 11.98
CA GLY A 87 -3.08 4.18 12.11
C GLY A 87 -3.42 3.14 13.17
N PRO A 88 -2.61 2.08 13.32
CA PRO A 88 -2.75 1.13 14.41
C PRO A 88 -2.69 1.84 15.79
N PRO A 89 -3.17 1.18 16.87
CA PRO A 89 -3.06 1.72 18.23
C PRO A 89 -1.65 2.19 18.56
N GLY A 90 -1.52 3.41 19.09
CA GLY A 90 -0.23 4.04 19.40
C GLY A 90 0.41 4.85 18.27
N THR A 91 -0.22 4.96 17.10
CA THR A 91 0.29 5.78 15.98
C THR A 91 0.38 7.27 16.35
N TRP A 92 -0.63 7.78 17.04
CA TRP A 92 -0.74 9.20 17.36
C TRP A 92 -0.19 9.50 18.74
N LYS A 93 0.59 10.58 18.84
CA LYS A 93 1.10 11.07 20.11
C LYS A 93 -0.02 11.53 21.05
N ASP A 94 -0.99 12.25 20.48
CA ASP A 94 -2.19 12.71 21.16
C ASP A 94 -3.36 12.90 20.18
N GLU A 95 -4.56 13.10 20.72
CA GLU A 95 -5.79 13.26 19.94
C GLU A 95 -5.77 14.52 19.08
N LYS A 96 -5.04 15.57 19.49
CA LYS A 96 -4.97 16.81 18.73
C LYS A 96 -4.16 16.62 17.45
N GLU A 97 -3.01 15.95 17.52
CA GLU A 97 -2.22 15.60 16.34
C GLU A 97 -2.99 14.68 15.39
N LYS A 98 -3.74 13.71 15.93
CA LYS A 98 -4.65 12.85 15.16
C LYS A 98 -5.68 13.66 14.38
N LEU A 99 -6.44 14.51 15.07
CA LEU A 99 -7.51 15.31 14.46
C LEU A 99 -6.94 16.26 13.40
N TYR A 100 -5.80 16.90 13.67
CA TYR A 100 -5.13 17.77 12.71
C TYR A 100 -4.73 17.01 11.43
N ALA A 101 -4.13 15.83 11.55
CA ALA A 101 -3.76 15.02 10.40
C ALA A 101 -4.99 14.52 9.61
N GLN A 102 -6.05 14.11 10.32
CA GLN A 102 -7.31 13.70 9.69
C GLN A 102 -7.99 14.84 8.95
N ASP A 103 -7.97 16.06 9.47
CA ASP A 103 -8.57 17.21 8.81
C ASP A 103 -7.80 17.61 7.55
N ILE A 104 -6.46 17.56 7.58
CA ILE A 104 -5.65 17.73 6.37
C ILE A 104 -6.01 16.67 5.35
N TYR A 105 -6.03 15.40 5.75
CA TYR A 105 -6.36 14.30 4.84
C TYR A 105 -7.76 14.47 4.21
N ARG A 106 -8.78 14.75 5.04
CA ARG A 106 -10.15 15.02 4.58
C ARG A 106 -10.19 16.16 3.59
N SER A 107 -9.46 17.25 3.84
CA SER A 107 -9.40 18.39 2.92
C SER A 107 -8.85 18.01 1.54
N PHE A 108 -7.86 17.11 1.51
CA PHE A 108 -7.23 16.62 0.29
C PHE A 108 -8.14 15.65 -0.48
N VAL A 109 -8.80 14.71 0.21
CA VAL A 109 -9.64 13.69 -0.44
C VAL A 109 -11.07 14.14 -0.75
N ARG A 110 -11.52 15.27 -0.19
CA ARG A 110 -12.90 15.77 -0.34
C ARG A 110 -13.34 15.82 -1.79
N TYR A 111 -12.55 16.42 -2.67
CA TYR A 111 -12.91 16.54 -4.09
C TYR A 111 -13.10 15.18 -4.76
N ARG A 112 -12.17 14.23 -4.52
CA ARG A 112 -12.28 12.86 -5.05
C ARG A 112 -13.56 12.19 -4.55
N ARG A 113 -13.87 12.28 -3.26
CA ARG A 113 -15.08 11.72 -2.64
C ARG A 113 -16.34 12.33 -3.26
N ASP A 114 -16.39 13.66 -3.43
CA ASP A 114 -17.51 14.35 -4.05
C ASP A 114 -17.71 13.92 -5.52
N VAL A 115 -16.63 13.76 -6.28
CA VAL A 115 -16.71 13.25 -7.66
C VAL A 115 -17.28 11.83 -7.70
N ILE A 116 -16.81 10.94 -6.82
CA ILE A 116 -17.30 9.55 -6.75
C ILE A 116 -18.78 9.48 -6.36
N ARG A 117 -19.23 10.29 -5.40
CA ARG A 117 -20.61 10.29 -4.89
C ARG A 117 -21.62 10.88 -5.88
N ASN A 118 -21.24 11.98 -6.54
CA ASN A 118 -22.18 12.80 -7.31
C ASN A 118 -22.20 12.47 -8.81
N ASN A 119 -21.37 11.53 -9.28
CA ASN A 119 -21.30 11.15 -10.68
C ASN A 119 -21.55 9.64 -10.84
N ASP A 120 -22.23 9.26 -11.92
CA ASP A 120 -22.38 7.88 -12.33
C ASP A 120 -21.09 7.39 -13.01
N LEU A 121 -20.09 7.06 -12.18
CA LEU A 121 -18.81 6.53 -12.65
C LEU A 121 -18.95 5.02 -12.94
N PRO A 122 -18.15 4.44 -13.85
CA PRO A 122 -18.14 2.99 -14.04
C PRO A 122 -17.67 2.26 -12.77
N ILE A 123 -18.22 1.08 -12.53
CA ILE A 123 -17.72 0.08 -11.57
C ILE A 123 -17.01 -0.99 -12.40
N VAL A 124 -15.80 -1.36 -11.99
CA VAL A 124 -15.06 -2.45 -12.65
C VAL A 124 -15.67 -3.76 -12.15
N GLY A 125 -16.33 -4.49 -13.05
CA GLY A 125 -16.83 -5.84 -12.81
C GLY A 125 -15.82 -6.91 -13.22
N GLU A 126 -16.24 -8.17 -13.15
CA GLU A 126 -15.48 -9.32 -13.67
C GLU A 126 -15.33 -9.34 -15.20
#